data_AF-M1DPD0-F1
#
_entry.id   AF-M1DPD0-F1
#
_cell.length_a   1.000
_cell.length_b   1.000
_cell.length_c   1.000
_cell.angle_alpha   90.00
_cell.angle_beta   90.00
_cell.angle_gamma   90.00
#
_symmetry.space_group_name_H-M   'P 1'
#
loop_
_entity.id
_entity.type
_entity.pdbx_description
1 polymer ?
#
loop_
_entity_poly.entity_id
_entity_poly.type
_entity_poly.pdbx_seq_one_letter_code
_entity_poly.pdbx_strand_id
1 'polypeptide(L)'
;MGSCVSVNLPENWYVSDKFLGFAVCYLGNLFDITAHLIPLCDDGMSSMTQEFALSNHSKYIDKYGMHFLLVTLGGLWDANGKTPNDYGCIQFYSEINYFGAKSEFGVCLLYKDDAELYTGIRKSRYEEVTGQLLLF
;
A
#
# COMPACT_ATOMS: atom_id res chain seq x y z
N MET A 1 -16.97 4.27 -12.33
CA MET A 1 -16.52 4.58 -10.94
C MET A 1 -15.77 3.36 -10.47
N GLY A 2 -14.47 3.49 -10.16
CA GLY A 2 -13.64 2.38 -9.68
C GLY A 2 -13.97 1.94 -8.26
N SER A 3 -13.35 0.86 -7.79
CA SER A 3 -13.29 0.53 -6.36
C SER A 3 -12.21 1.38 -5.70
N CYS A 4 -12.42 1.76 -4.43
CA CYS A 4 -11.42 2.44 -3.61
C CYS A 4 -11.32 1.73 -2.26
N VAL A 5 -10.10 1.44 -1.82
CA VAL A 5 -9.79 1.00 -0.47
C VAL A 5 -8.98 2.09 0.22
N SER A 6 -9.41 2.47 1.43
CA SER A 6 -8.79 3.51 2.24
C SER A 6 -8.21 2.89 3.50
N VAL A 7 -6.94 3.13 3.79
CA VAL A 7 -6.23 2.60 4.96
C VAL A 7 -5.71 3.77 5.78
N ASN A 8 -6.19 3.87 7.02
CA ASN A 8 -5.69 4.86 7.96
C ASN A 8 -4.26 4.48 8.38
N LEU A 9 -3.37 5.45 8.32
CA LEU A 9 -1.99 5.31 8.74
C LEU A 9 -1.89 5.64 10.23
N PRO A 10 -1.05 4.93 10.99
CA PRO A 10 -0.79 5.29 12.38
C PRO A 10 -0.09 6.66 12.45
N GLU A 11 -0.23 7.32 13.59
CA GLU A 11 0.50 8.56 13.84
C GLU A 11 2.02 8.31 13.74
N ASN A 12 2.74 9.23 13.09
CA ASN A 12 4.20 9.13 12.91
C ASN A 12 4.66 7.83 12.22
N TRP A 13 3.86 7.31 11.28
CA TRP A 13 4.15 6.08 10.54
C TRP A 13 5.47 6.14 9.75
N TYR A 14 5.87 7.30 9.25
CA TYR A 14 7.11 7.42 8.50
C TYR A 14 8.31 7.59 9.40
N VAL A 15 9.25 6.64 9.29
CA VAL A 15 10.56 6.69 9.95
C VAL A 15 11.62 6.76 8.87
N SER A 16 12.36 7.87 8.83
CA SER A 16 13.47 8.08 7.90
C SER A 16 14.43 6.89 7.91
N ASP A 17 14.91 6.50 6.73
CA ASP A 17 15.89 5.44 6.50
C ASP A 17 15.46 4.02 6.87
N LYS A 18 14.35 3.86 7.61
CA LYS A 18 13.74 2.57 7.95
C LYS A 18 12.55 2.24 7.07
N PHE A 19 11.72 3.20 6.70
CA PHE A 19 10.54 2.91 5.87
C PHE A 19 10.95 2.46 4.47
N LEU A 20 10.45 1.30 4.06
CA LEU A 20 10.74 0.69 2.75
C LEU A 20 9.61 0.91 1.75
N GLY A 21 8.37 1.04 2.22
CA GLY A 21 7.20 1.21 1.37
C GLY A 21 5.95 0.54 1.93
N PHE A 22 4.86 0.62 1.17
CA PHE A 22 3.63 -0.11 1.43
C PHE A 22 3.66 -1.42 0.64
N ALA A 23 3.62 -2.55 1.34
CA ALA A 23 3.39 -3.85 0.75
C ALA A 23 1.88 -4.04 0.59
N VAL A 24 1.42 -4.10 -0.66
CA VAL A 24 0.01 -4.21 -1.03
C VAL A 24 -0.21 -5.57 -1.65
N CYS A 25 -1.25 -6.27 -1.22
CA CYS A 25 -1.76 -7.45 -1.92
C CYS A 25 -3.22 -7.25 -2.29
N TYR A 26 -3.65 -7.87 -3.38
CA TYR A 26 -5.07 -7.91 -3.72
C TYR A 26 -5.43 -9.19 -4.46
N LEU A 27 -6.70 -9.57 -4.33
CA LEU A 27 -7.28 -10.72 -5.03
C LEU A 27 -8.09 -10.24 -6.23
N GLY A 28 -7.80 -10.76 -7.42
CA GLY A 28 -8.61 -10.51 -8.60
C GLY A 28 -7.81 -10.54 -9.90
N ASN A 29 -8.29 -9.80 -10.90
CA ASN A 29 -7.58 -9.62 -12.15
C ASN A 29 -6.52 -8.53 -11.99
N LEU A 30 -5.42 -8.63 -12.73
CA LEU A 30 -4.46 -7.53 -12.79
C LEU A 30 -5.08 -6.32 -13.53
N PHE A 31 -5.05 -5.16 -12.90
CA PHE A 31 -5.47 -3.87 -13.47
C PHE A 31 -4.54 -2.77 -12.97
N ASP A 32 -4.56 -1.61 -13.62
CA ASP A 32 -3.78 -0.45 -13.19
C ASP A 32 -4.26 0.05 -11.82
N ILE A 33 -3.32 0.25 -10.90
CA ILE A 33 -3.60 0.70 -9.53
C ILE A 33 -3.11 2.12 -9.36
N THR A 34 -3.99 2.98 -8.85
CA THR A 34 -3.60 4.33 -8.46
C THR A 34 -3.58 4.44 -6.94
N ALA A 35 -2.43 4.80 -6.36
CA ALA A 35 -2.25 5.00 -4.94
C ALA A 35 -2.25 6.49 -4.61
N HIS A 36 -3.07 6.92 -3.66
CA HIS A 36 -3.18 8.30 -3.21
C HIS A 36 -2.82 8.44 -1.73
N LEU A 37 -1.95 9.37 -1.38
CA LEU A 37 -1.67 9.75 -0.01
C LEU A 37 -2.50 11.00 0.35
N ILE A 38 -3.37 10.87 1.36
CA ILE A 38 -4.33 11.90 1.76
C ILE A 38 -3.82 12.62 3.02
N PRO A 39 -3.73 13.97 3.00
CA PRO A 39 -3.25 14.75 4.14
C PRO A 39 -4.23 14.68 5.31
N LEU A 40 -3.73 14.83 6.54
CA LEU A 40 -4.54 14.93 7.75
C LEU A 40 -5.39 16.21 7.80
N CYS A 41 -4.88 17.29 7.21
CA CYS A 41 -5.53 18.59 7.14
C CYS A 41 -5.76 18.96 5.69
N ASP A 42 -7.01 19.32 5.36
CA ASP A 42 -7.37 19.89 4.07
C ASP A 42 -7.10 21.41 4.10
N ASP A 43 -5.83 21.75 3.89
CA ASP A 43 -5.34 23.12 3.74
C ASP A 43 -5.43 23.61 2.28
N GLY A 44 -6.21 22.91 1.44
CA GLY A 44 -6.29 23.17 0.00
C GLY A 44 -5.12 22.59 -0.80
N MET A 45 -4.21 21.86 -0.15
CA MET A 45 -3.11 21.16 -0.82
C MET A 45 -3.56 19.78 -1.31
N SER A 46 -3.25 19.46 -2.57
CA SER A 46 -3.70 18.25 -3.25
C SER A 46 -3.12 16.97 -2.65
N SER A 47 -3.92 15.89 -2.67
CA SER A 47 -3.43 14.52 -2.43
C SER A 47 -2.25 14.19 -3.33
N MET A 48 -1.30 13.40 -2.84
CA MET A 48 -0.21 12.89 -3.67
C MET A 48 -0.65 11.61 -4.36
N THR A 49 -0.40 11.50 -5.66
CA THR A 49 -0.89 10.37 -6.47
C THR A 49 0.28 9.69 -7.17
N GLN A 50 0.33 8.36 -7.07
CA GLN A 50 1.20 7.53 -7.90
C GLN A 50 0.37 6.50 -8.64
N GLU A 51 0.45 6.51 -9.96
CA GLU A 51 -0.19 5.51 -10.81
C GLU A 51 0.81 4.39 -11.15
N PHE A 52 0.39 3.16 -10.91
CA PHE A 52 1.11 1.96 -11.24
C PHE A 52 0.42 1.30 -12.42
N ALA A 53 1.01 1.48 -13.61
CA ALA A 53 0.62 0.75 -14.80
C ALA A 53 1.02 -0.73 -14.61
N LEU A 54 0.05 -1.57 -14.30
CA LEU A 54 0.23 -3.00 -14.12
C LEU A 54 -0.16 -3.70 -15.43
N SER A 55 0.79 -3.77 -16.36
CA SER A 55 0.58 -4.48 -17.62
C SER A 55 0.57 -5.99 -17.39
N ASN A 56 -0.48 -6.72 -17.79
CA ASN A 56 -0.36 -8.12 -18.18
C ASN A 56 -1.18 -8.43 -19.43
N HIS A 57 -0.49 -8.72 -20.55
CA HIS A 57 -1.08 -9.14 -21.82
C HIS A 57 -1.70 -10.56 -21.81
N SER A 58 -1.87 -11.17 -20.65
CA SER A 58 -2.41 -12.51 -20.53
C SER A 58 -3.93 -12.46 -20.40
N LYS A 59 -4.61 -12.73 -21.51
CA LYS A 59 -6.09 -12.89 -21.59
C LYS A 59 -6.65 -14.02 -20.70
N TYR A 60 -5.80 -14.73 -19.95
CA TYR A 60 -6.10 -15.97 -19.25
C TYR A 60 -5.49 -16.06 -17.83
N ILE A 61 -5.15 -14.94 -17.19
CA ILE A 61 -4.84 -15.00 -15.74
C ILE A 61 -6.14 -15.39 -15.01
N ASP A 62 -6.05 -16.48 -14.25
CA ASP A 62 -7.15 -17.01 -13.44
C ASP A 62 -7.85 -15.89 -12.67
N LYS A 63 -9.19 -15.91 -12.69
CA LYS A 63 -10.10 -14.92 -12.07
C LYS A 63 -9.85 -14.64 -10.56
N TYR A 64 -8.90 -15.33 -9.95
CA TYR A 64 -8.58 -15.32 -8.53
C TYR A 64 -7.06 -15.22 -8.28
N GLY A 65 -6.34 -14.52 -9.15
CA GLY A 65 -4.92 -14.24 -8.95
C GLY A 65 -4.71 -13.41 -7.68
N MET A 66 -3.80 -13.85 -6.81
CA MET A 66 -3.26 -12.99 -5.76
C MET A 66 -2.08 -12.20 -6.33
N HIS A 67 -2.20 -10.89 -6.31
CA HIS A 67 -1.20 -9.96 -6.82
C HIS A 67 -0.53 -9.22 -5.66
N PHE A 68 0.77 -8.99 -5.77
CA PHE A 68 1.56 -8.26 -4.78
C PHE A 68 2.26 -7.09 -5.45
N LEU A 69 2.20 -5.93 -4.82
CA LEU A 69 2.81 -4.67 -5.25
C LEU A 69 3.55 -4.06 -4.07
N LEU A 70 4.75 -3.54 -4.33
CA LEU A 70 5.48 -2.69 -3.37
C LEU A 70 5.41 -1.25 -3.85
N VAL A 71 4.78 -0.40 -3.06
CA VAL A 71 4.64 1.04 -3.31
C VAL A 71 5.67 1.78 -2.47
N THR A 72 6.71 2.30 -3.10
CA THR A 72 7.78 3.02 -2.40
C THR A 72 7.43 4.49 -2.23
N LEU A 73 7.87 5.11 -1.13
CA LEU A 73 7.57 6.53 -0.88
C LEU A 73 8.22 7.45 -1.94
N GLY A 74 9.40 7.09 -2.46
CA GLY A 74 10.08 7.89 -3.46
C GLY A 74 9.29 8.08 -4.77
N GLY A 75 8.30 7.22 -5.06
CA GLY A 75 7.38 7.40 -6.18
C GLY A 75 6.10 8.18 -5.85
N LEU A 76 5.77 8.31 -4.56
CA LEU A 76 4.61 9.06 -4.05
C LEU A 76 4.99 10.48 -3.59
N TRP A 77 6.26 10.74 -3.29
CA TRP A 77 6.70 11.95 -2.62
C TRP A 77 6.94 13.11 -3.60
N ASP A 78 6.06 14.10 -3.56
CA ASP A 78 6.34 15.45 -4.06
C ASP A 78 6.48 16.39 -2.85
N ALA A 79 7.59 17.14 -2.81
CA ALA A 79 7.97 17.96 -1.67
C ALA A 79 7.19 19.28 -1.66
N ASN A 80 5.86 19.20 -1.51
CA ASN A 80 4.99 20.38 -1.45
C ASN A 80 5.03 21.02 -0.03
N GLY A 81 6.20 21.08 0.60
CA GLY A 81 6.40 21.63 1.95
C GLY A 81 5.85 20.80 3.12
N LYS A 82 5.14 19.70 2.86
CA LYS A 82 4.72 18.72 3.87
C LYS A 82 5.83 17.70 4.12
N THR A 83 5.67 16.90 5.17
CA THR A 83 6.43 15.68 5.48
C THR A 83 5.51 14.46 5.32
N PRO A 84 6.05 13.24 5.16
CA PRO A 84 5.20 12.05 5.02
C PRO A 84 4.25 11.85 6.21
N ASN A 85 4.64 12.27 7.41
CA ASN A 85 3.82 12.17 8.62
C ASN A 85 2.64 13.17 8.67
N ASP A 86 2.57 14.14 7.74
CA ASP A 86 1.40 15.02 7.59
C ASP A 86 0.25 14.34 6.86
N TYR A 87 0.45 13.10 6.40
CA TYR A 87 -0.56 12.29 5.73
C TYR A 87 -1.05 11.16 6.63
N GLY A 88 -2.37 11.04 6.72
CA GLY A 88 -3.04 10.14 7.66
C GLY A 88 -3.69 8.93 7.00
N CYS A 89 -3.71 8.87 5.68
CA CYS A 89 -4.42 7.83 4.97
C CYS A 89 -3.80 7.57 3.59
N ILE A 90 -3.80 6.30 3.20
CA ILE A 90 -3.49 5.88 1.83
C ILE A 90 -4.72 5.26 1.19
N GLN A 91 -5.00 5.63 -0.06
CA GLN A 91 -6.11 5.13 -0.84
C GLN A 91 -5.61 4.41 -2.09
N PHE A 92 -6.20 3.26 -2.39
CA PHE A 92 -5.92 2.48 -3.59
C PHE A 92 -7.16 2.44 -4.47
N TYR A 93 -7.03 2.97 -5.67
CA TYR A 93 -8.06 2.95 -6.70
C TYR A 93 -7.81 1.83 -7.69
N SER A 94 -8.90 1.19 -8.08
CA SER A 94 -8.93 -0.07 -8.81
C SER A 94 -10.09 -0.04 -9.80
N GLU A 95 -9.95 -0.71 -10.95
CA GLU A 95 -11.11 -0.96 -11.80
C GLU A 95 -12.08 -1.92 -11.11
N ILE A 96 -13.39 -1.70 -11.29
CA ILE A 96 -14.39 -2.68 -10.89
C ILE A 96 -14.31 -3.83 -11.89
N ASN A 97 -14.19 -5.07 -11.40
CA ASN A 97 -14.11 -6.23 -12.28
C ASN A 97 -15.42 -6.45 -13.06
N TYR A 98 -15.39 -7.31 -14.08
CA TYR A 98 -16.55 -7.60 -14.94
C TYR A 98 -17.83 -8.02 -14.19
N PHE A 99 -17.69 -8.51 -12.95
CA PHE A 99 -18.81 -8.95 -12.10
C PHE A 99 -19.37 -7.84 -11.20
N GLY A 100 -18.85 -6.62 -11.29
CA GLY A 100 -19.24 -5.55 -10.38
C GLY A 100 -18.64 -5.69 -8.97
N ALA A 101 -17.76 -6.67 -8.76
CA ALA A 101 -17.17 -6.93 -7.45
C ALA A 101 -15.94 -6.05 -7.22
N LYS A 102 -15.81 -5.57 -5.98
CA LYS A 102 -14.66 -4.82 -5.51
C LYS A 102 -13.51 -5.79 -5.24
N SER A 103 -12.30 -5.42 -5.62
CA SER A 103 -11.12 -6.17 -5.23
C SER A 103 -10.89 -6.02 -3.72
N GLU A 104 -10.53 -7.11 -3.07
CA GLU A 104 -10.09 -7.13 -1.68
C GLU A 104 -8.61 -6.78 -1.63
N PHE A 105 -8.22 -5.88 -0.73
CA PHE A 105 -6.84 -5.41 -0.58
C PHE A 105 -6.33 -5.65 0.83
N GLY A 106 -5.10 -6.14 0.94
CA GLY A 106 -4.30 -6.08 2.16
C GLY A 106 -3.18 -5.06 2.00
N VAL A 107 -2.93 -4.26 3.04
CA VAL A 107 -1.87 -3.24 3.04
C VAL A 107 -1.05 -3.37 4.32
N CYS A 108 0.27 -3.42 4.18
CA CYS A 108 1.22 -3.50 5.29
C CYS A 108 2.32 -2.44 5.11
N LEU A 109 2.67 -1.74 6.19
CA LEU A 109 3.80 -0.83 6.20
C LEU A 109 5.08 -1.63 6.42
N LEU A 110 6.00 -1.57 5.46
CA LEU A 110 7.25 -2.30 5.50
C LEU A 110 8.38 -1.40 6.00
N TYR A 111 9.12 -1.88 6.99
CA TYR A 111 10.30 -1.22 7.55
C TYR A 111 11.50 -2.14 7.47
N LYS A 112 12.70 -1.57 7.38
CA LYS A 112 13.94 -2.29 7.65
C LYS A 112 13.93 -2.69 9.12
N ASP A 113 14.16 -3.97 9.38
CA ASP A 113 14.53 -4.42 10.70
C ASP A 113 16.02 -4.06 10.93
N ASP A 114 16.34 -3.38 12.03
CA ASP A 114 17.75 -3.11 12.40
C ASP A 114 18.54 -4.42 12.62
N ALA A 115 17.84 -5.56 12.74
CA ALA A 115 18.41 -6.90 12.85
C ALA A 115 18.86 -7.52 11.51
N GLU A 116 18.43 -7.03 10.34
CA GLU A 116 18.78 -7.65 9.04
C GLU A 116 20.22 -7.40 8.58
N LEU A 117 20.97 -6.51 9.26
CA LEU A 117 22.40 -6.30 9.01
C LEU A 117 23.29 -7.37 9.65
N TYR A 118 22.77 -8.12 10.62
CA TYR A 118 23.49 -9.22 11.26
C TYR A 118 22.65 -10.48 11.13
N THR A 119 23.09 -11.41 10.27
CA THR A 119 22.56 -12.76 10.03
C THR A 119 21.48 -12.88 8.95
N GLY A 120 21.92 -13.30 7.76
CA GLY A 120 21.08 -14.04 6.84
C GLY A 120 20.60 -15.31 7.53
N ILE A 121 19.27 -15.42 7.68
CA ILE A 121 18.40 -16.61 7.84
C ILE A 121 17.12 -16.06 8.51
N ARG A 122 16.05 -15.90 7.72
CA ARG A 122 14.72 -15.55 8.23
C ARG A 122 14.24 -16.63 9.21
N LYS A 123 14.09 -16.26 10.47
CA LYS A 123 13.36 -17.06 11.47
C LYS A 123 11.90 -16.56 11.47
N SER A 124 10.96 -17.38 10.99
CA SER A 124 9.53 -17.08 11.10
C SER A 124 9.15 -17.02 12.58
N ARG A 125 8.71 -15.85 13.07
CA ARG A 125 8.18 -15.70 14.43
C ARG A 125 6.65 -15.74 14.35
N TYR A 126 6.08 -16.92 14.55
CA TYR A 126 4.82 -17.02 15.28
C TYR A 126 5.22 -17.12 16.76
N GLU A 127 5.02 -16.05 17.52
CA GLU A 127 4.49 -16.08 18.89
C GLU A 127 4.41 -14.66 19.49
N GLU A 128 3.17 -14.30 19.83
CA GLU A 128 2.68 -13.31 20.81
C GLU A 128 3.39 -11.96 20.98
N VAL A 129 2.87 -10.94 20.29
CA VAL A 129 2.53 -9.65 20.91
C VAL A 129 1.19 -9.20 20.32
N THR A 130 0.31 -8.72 21.19
CA THR A 130 -1.02 -8.13 20.96
C THR A 130 -1.00 -6.96 19.99
N GLY A 131 -0.72 -7.23 18.71
CA GLY A 131 -0.97 -6.36 17.59
C GLY A 131 -2.26 -6.82 16.93
N GLN A 132 -3.27 -5.94 16.94
CA GLN A 132 -4.53 -6.17 16.27
C GLN A 132 -4.25 -6.40 14.78
N LEU A 133 -4.30 -7.65 14.33
CA LEU A 133 -4.50 -7.98 12.92
C LEU A 133 -5.88 -7.40 12.57
N LEU A 134 -5.90 -6.22 11.96
CA LEU A 134 -7.08 -5.77 11.22
C LEU A 134 -7.12 -6.56 9.91
N LEU A 135 -7.64 -7.77 10.00
CA LEU A 135 -8.26 -8.45 8.87
C LEU A 135 -9.61 -7.75 8.66
N PHE A 136 -9.77 -7.08 7.52
CA PHE A 136 -11.08 -6.64 7.02
C PHE A 136 -11.59 -7.67 6.01
#